data_AF-A0A379ECL7-F1
#
_entry.id   AF-A0A379ECL7-F1
#
_cell.length_a   1.000
_cell.length_b   1.000
_cell.length_c   1.000
_cell.angle_alpha   90.00
_cell.angle_beta   90.00
_cell.angle_gamma   90.00
#
_symmetry.space_group_name_H-M   'P 1'
#
loop_
_entity.id
_entity.type
_entity.pdbx_description
1 polymer ?
#
loop_
_entity_poly.entity_id
_entity_poly.type
_entity_poly.pdbx_seq_one_letter_code
_entity_poly.pdbx_strand_id
1 'polypeptide(L)'
;MKKTLLALLLFSLSSGFVKGQTSQSGYELSDSAGVLGLVKWERKDSIVDLTKDEKLKQVKVIGKCCFVFNDYIKTVILPEGLEVINGRAFDTCKNLHRIYLPNSLQVIGQNSFNMCENLRLDSLPRNLKRIEYGAFWDCCRITISKIPNTVTFIGGKAFTLCESIQELALPDSVTEIKERTFAGCKGLRKIKLPDSLRTIEKYAFARCLSLGEISLPASMQRIGVQAFIGCTSLRLVTLPPKVKIENNAFDLCKDVVIQEIQITSDPYSSY
;
A
#
# COMPACT_ATOMS: atom_id res chain seq x y z
N MET A 1 -25.92 -3.44 -24.12
CA MET A 1 -24.80 -4.39 -23.95
C MET A 1 -23.48 -3.63 -24.00
N LYS A 2 -22.57 -4.05 -23.12
CA LYS A 2 -21.33 -3.39 -22.69
C LYS A 2 -20.37 -3.10 -23.86
N LYS A 3 -19.82 -1.88 -23.92
CA LYS A 3 -18.53 -1.63 -24.59
C LYS A 3 -17.46 -1.49 -23.52
N THR A 4 -16.80 -2.61 -23.27
CA THR A 4 -15.54 -2.69 -22.53
C THR A 4 -14.43 -2.45 -23.55
N LEU A 5 -13.68 -1.35 -23.45
CA LEU A 5 -12.37 -1.28 -24.08
C LEU A 5 -11.39 -0.67 -23.08
N LEU A 6 -10.53 -1.55 -22.57
CA LEU A 6 -9.39 -1.28 -21.72
C LEU A 6 -8.35 -0.54 -22.59
N ALA A 7 -8.22 0.77 -22.45
CA ALA A 7 -7.15 1.52 -23.09
C ALA A 7 -5.87 1.40 -22.24
N LEU A 8 -5.06 0.38 -22.52
CA LEU A 8 -3.61 0.45 -22.26
C LEU A 8 -3.04 1.45 -23.28
N LEU A 9 -2.77 2.68 -22.84
CA LEU A 9 -1.98 3.63 -23.60
C LEU A 9 -0.58 3.70 -23.00
N LEU A 10 0.30 2.85 -23.53
CA LEU A 10 1.71 3.16 -23.66
C LEU A 10 1.81 4.32 -24.66
N PHE A 11 1.96 5.55 -24.17
CA PHE A 11 2.43 6.64 -25.02
C PHE A 11 3.92 6.86 -24.77
N SER A 12 4.65 6.50 -25.82
CA SER A 12 5.98 6.97 -26.18
C SER A 12 6.08 8.49 -26.14
N LEU A 13 7.25 8.97 -25.75
CA LEU A 13 7.70 10.35 -25.90
C LEU A 13 7.51 10.86 -27.33
N SER A 14 6.74 11.94 -27.48
CA SER A 14 6.89 12.96 -28.53
C SER A 14 6.32 14.25 -27.94
N SER A 15 7.16 15.14 -27.43
CA SER A 15 7.89 16.21 -28.15
C SER A 15 7.25 17.57 -27.83
N GLY A 16 7.69 18.12 -26.71
CA GLY A 16 7.48 19.50 -26.27
C GLY A 16 8.52 19.86 -25.23
N PHE A 17 9.79 19.47 -25.45
CA PHE A 17 10.90 19.95 -24.62
C PHE A 17 11.15 21.42 -24.96
N VAL A 18 10.65 22.32 -24.11
CA VAL A 18 11.37 23.57 -23.85
C VAL A 18 12.19 23.32 -22.59
N LYS A 19 13.47 23.02 -22.78
CA LYS A 19 14.47 23.00 -21.72
C LYS A 19 14.56 24.43 -21.15
N GLY A 20 14.22 24.62 -19.88
CA GLY A 20 14.62 25.81 -19.14
C GLY A 20 13.68 27.01 -19.17
N GLN A 21 12.38 26.82 -18.92
CA GLN A 21 11.57 27.88 -18.30
C GLN A 21 11.00 27.35 -17.00
N THR A 22 11.59 27.77 -15.87
CA THR A 22 10.87 27.82 -14.60
C THR A 22 9.58 28.59 -14.84
N SER A 23 8.42 27.96 -14.65
CA SER A 23 7.16 28.71 -14.63
C SER A 23 7.28 29.76 -13.52
N GLN A 24 6.78 30.99 -13.73
CA GLN A 24 6.78 32.03 -12.70
C GLN A 24 6.09 31.59 -11.39
N SER A 25 5.29 30.52 -11.44
CA SER A 25 4.58 29.93 -10.31
C SER A 25 5.34 28.84 -9.55
N GLY A 26 6.49 28.34 -10.06
CA GLY A 26 7.30 27.30 -9.41
C GLY A 26 6.70 25.88 -9.40
N TYR A 27 5.68 25.65 -10.24
CA TYR A 27 5.06 24.34 -10.45
C TYR A 27 4.62 24.17 -11.91
N GLU A 28 4.44 22.93 -12.36
CA GLU A 28 4.00 22.60 -13.72
C GLU A 28 2.72 21.76 -13.70
N LEU A 29 1.74 22.16 -14.52
CA LEU A 29 0.50 21.44 -14.73
C LEU A 29 0.49 20.80 -16.12
N SER A 30 -0.04 19.58 -16.22
CA SER A 30 -0.39 18.92 -17.47
C SER A 30 -1.90 18.89 -17.65
N ASP A 31 -2.37 18.98 -18.88
CA ASP A 31 -3.74 18.60 -19.25
C ASP A 31 -3.67 17.42 -20.22
N SER A 32 -4.28 16.30 -19.85
CA SER A 32 -4.39 15.11 -20.70
C SER A 32 -5.86 14.71 -20.78
N ALA A 33 -6.49 15.01 -21.92
CA ALA A 33 -7.90 14.74 -22.17
C ALA A 33 -8.86 15.34 -21.11
N GLY A 34 -8.58 16.56 -20.64
CA GLY A 34 -9.39 17.25 -19.63
C GLY A 34 -9.09 16.84 -18.19
N VAL A 35 -8.05 16.03 -17.97
CA VAL A 35 -7.57 15.64 -16.64
C VAL A 35 -6.37 16.51 -16.29
N LEU A 36 -6.57 17.44 -15.35
CA LEU A 36 -5.51 18.31 -14.86
C LEU A 36 -4.60 17.56 -13.88
N GLY A 37 -3.31 17.53 -14.18
CA GLY A 37 -2.29 16.88 -13.37
C GLY A 37 -1.24 17.87 -12.89
N LEU A 38 -0.80 17.76 -11.63
CA LEU A 38 0.37 18.47 -11.12
C LEU A 38 1.60 17.59 -11.35
N VAL A 39 2.46 17.96 -12.29
CA VAL A 39 3.56 17.09 -12.76
C VAL A 39 4.92 17.48 -12.22
N LYS A 40 5.07 18.70 -11.70
CA LYS A 40 6.33 19.19 -11.14
C LYS A 40 6.09 20.20 -10.02
N TRP A 41 6.87 20.11 -8.95
CA TRP A 41 6.92 21.11 -7.88
C TRP A 41 8.37 21.50 -7.57
N GLU A 42 8.74 22.75 -7.82
CA GLU A 42 10.11 23.25 -7.64
C GLU A 42 10.25 24.21 -6.44
N ARG A 43 9.11 24.59 -5.84
CA ARG A 43 9.10 25.52 -4.70
C ARG A 43 9.60 24.86 -3.42
N LYS A 44 10.22 25.68 -2.57
CA LYS A 44 10.75 25.29 -1.25
C LYS A 44 9.73 25.53 -0.13
N ASP A 45 8.47 25.18 -0.37
CA ASP A 45 7.41 25.38 0.61
C ASP A 45 7.47 24.31 1.69
N SER A 46 7.32 24.71 2.96
CA SER A 46 7.15 23.75 4.05
C SER A 46 5.72 23.21 4.14
N ILE A 47 4.75 23.97 3.66
CA ILE A 47 3.34 23.59 3.58
C ILE A 47 2.89 23.78 2.13
N VAL A 48 2.47 22.69 1.49
CA VAL A 48 1.86 22.71 0.15
C VAL A 48 0.36 22.55 0.32
N ASP A 49 -0.38 23.62 0.10
CA ASP A 49 -1.84 23.64 0.19
C ASP A 49 -2.43 23.89 -1.19
N LEU A 50 -2.78 22.81 -1.90
CA LEU A 50 -3.31 22.87 -3.26
C LEU A 50 -4.75 23.42 -3.30
N THR A 51 -5.40 23.56 -2.15
CA THR A 51 -6.80 24.04 -2.07
C THR A 51 -6.93 25.56 -2.18
N LYS A 52 -5.82 26.28 -1.99
CA LYS A 52 -5.77 27.76 -1.98
C LYS A 52 -5.63 28.42 -3.34
N ASP A 53 -5.28 27.66 -4.37
CA ASP A 53 -5.11 28.15 -5.74
C ASP A 53 -6.24 27.60 -6.62
N GLU A 54 -6.91 28.49 -7.34
CA GLU A 54 -8.09 28.18 -8.17
C GLU A 54 -7.81 27.15 -9.28
N LYS A 55 -6.55 27.07 -9.76
CA LYS A 55 -6.12 26.06 -10.73
C LYS A 55 -5.73 24.77 -10.01
N LEU A 56 -4.96 24.87 -8.92
CA LEU A 56 -4.49 23.68 -8.19
C LEU A 56 -5.62 22.90 -7.53
N LYS A 57 -6.71 23.56 -7.10
CA LYS A 57 -7.86 22.87 -6.52
C LYS A 57 -8.62 21.96 -7.50
N GLN A 58 -8.38 22.13 -8.81
CA GLN A 58 -8.98 21.31 -9.87
C GLN A 58 -8.09 20.11 -10.25
N VAL A 59 -6.90 19.98 -9.65
CA VAL A 59 -5.97 18.90 -9.95
C VAL A 59 -6.57 17.55 -9.56
N LYS A 60 -6.65 16.66 -10.55
CA LYS A 60 -7.12 15.28 -10.40
C LYS A 60 -5.99 14.28 -10.18
N VAL A 61 -4.77 14.64 -10.57
CA VAL A 61 -3.62 13.72 -10.59
C VAL A 61 -2.37 14.38 -10.04
N ILE A 62 -1.70 13.75 -9.08
CA ILE A 62 -0.29 14.05 -8.81
C ILE A 62 0.55 13.21 -9.76
N GLY A 63 1.35 13.86 -10.58
CA GLY A 63 2.19 13.28 -11.62
C GLY A 63 3.36 12.46 -11.06
N LYS A 64 3.95 11.66 -11.94
CA LYS A 64 5.10 10.82 -11.60
C LYS A 64 6.26 11.72 -11.15
N CYS A 65 6.90 11.37 -10.03
CA CYS A 65 8.03 12.11 -9.46
C CYS A 65 7.76 13.58 -9.11
N CYS A 66 6.51 14.03 -8.99
CA CYS A 66 6.16 15.45 -8.86
C CYS A 66 6.88 16.19 -7.71
N PHE A 67 7.00 15.55 -6.55
CA PHE A 67 7.65 16.03 -5.34
C PHE A 67 8.87 15.18 -4.94
N VAL A 68 9.43 14.37 -5.85
CA VAL A 68 10.51 13.44 -5.52
C VAL A 68 11.70 14.16 -4.87
N PHE A 69 12.28 13.58 -3.82
CA PHE A 69 13.39 14.16 -3.04
C PHE A 69 13.09 15.54 -2.44
N ASN A 70 11.82 15.92 -2.27
CA ASN A 70 11.51 17.21 -1.68
C ASN A 70 11.71 17.17 -0.15
N ASP A 71 12.83 17.70 0.29
CA ASP A 71 13.20 17.80 1.70
C ASP A 71 12.62 19.06 2.40
N TYR A 72 11.85 19.90 1.70
CA TYR A 72 11.24 21.09 2.29
C TYR A 72 9.84 20.81 2.83
N ILE A 73 9.05 20.02 2.09
CA ILE A 73 7.65 19.76 2.42
C ILE A 73 7.51 19.01 3.75
N LYS A 74 6.69 19.56 4.65
CA LYS A 74 6.31 18.92 5.91
C LYS A 74 4.84 18.57 5.93
N THR A 75 4.00 19.38 5.31
CA THR A 75 2.56 19.16 5.21
C THR A 75 2.09 19.35 3.77
N VAL A 76 1.27 18.41 3.28
CA VAL A 76 0.62 18.50 1.97
C VAL A 76 -0.89 18.37 2.14
N ILE A 77 -1.65 19.33 1.63
CA ILE A 77 -3.12 19.32 1.59
C ILE A 77 -3.52 19.15 0.12
N LEU A 78 -4.02 17.96 -0.22
CA LEU A 78 -4.50 17.64 -1.56
C LEU A 78 -5.99 18.04 -1.70
N PRO A 79 -6.43 18.46 -2.89
CA PRO A 79 -7.79 18.93 -3.08
C PRO A 79 -8.78 17.76 -3.20
N GLU A 80 -10.02 17.97 -2.74
CA GLU A 80 -11.12 17.06 -3.09
C GLU A 80 -11.31 17.00 -4.61
N GLY A 81 -11.63 15.83 -5.13
CA GLY A 81 -11.63 15.55 -6.57
C GLY A 81 -10.31 15.00 -7.10
N LEU A 82 -9.24 15.00 -6.31
CA LEU A 82 -8.00 14.30 -6.67
C LEU A 82 -8.22 12.78 -6.65
N GLU A 83 -7.92 12.11 -7.76
CA GLU A 83 -8.24 10.70 -8.02
C GLU A 83 -6.99 9.80 -7.98
N VAL A 84 -5.82 10.31 -8.37
CA VAL A 84 -4.60 9.49 -8.53
C VAL A 84 -3.35 10.19 -8.00
N ILE A 85 -2.52 9.45 -7.26
CA ILE A 85 -1.13 9.79 -6.98
C ILE A 85 -0.26 8.82 -7.78
N ASN A 86 0.47 9.32 -8.78
CA ASN A 86 1.29 8.47 -9.65
C ASN A 86 2.59 8.01 -8.98
N GLY A 87 3.30 7.13 -9.68
CA GLY A 87 4.50 6.49 -9.15
C GLY A 87 5.58 7.50 -8.75
N ARG A 88 6.23 7.23 -7.61
CA ARG A 88 7.29 8.06 -7.03
C ARG A 88 6.93 9.53 -6.76
N ALA A 89 5.63 9.88 -6.75
CA ALA A 89 5.18 11.27 -6.60
C ALA A 89 5.79 11.98 -5.39
N PHE A 90 5.97 11.30 -4.27
CA PHE A 90 6.58 11.79 -3.03
C PHE A 90 7.76 10.90 -2.59
N ASP A 91 8.39 10.18 -3.52
CA ASP A 91 9.50 9.28 -3.17
C ASP A 91 10.64 10.06 -2.51
N THR A 92 11.09 9.56 -1.36
CA THR A 92 12.16 10.09 -0.52
C THR A 92 11.88 11.52 -0.01
N CYS A 93 10.60 11.89 0.20
CA CYS A 93 10.23 13.11 0.92
C CYS A 93 10.42 12.93 2.43
N LYS A 94 11.67 12.87 2.90
CA LYS A 94 11.98 12.46 4.28
C LYS A 94 11.43 13.40 5.35
N ASN A 95 11.17 14.66 5.01
CA ASN A 95 10.58 15.65 5.92
C ASN A 95 9.05 15.72 5.86
N LEU A 96 8.38 14.95 4.99
CA LEU A 96 6.92 14.91 4.92
C LEU A 96 6.36 14.28 6.20
N HIS A 97 5.72 15.09 7.06
CA HIS A 97 5.14 14.63 8.31
C HIS A 97 3.66 14.29 8.18
N ARG A 98 2.92 15.04 7.36
CA ARG A 98 1.48 14.89 7.20
C ARG A 98 1.06 15.11 5.76
N ILE A 99 0.18 14.25 5.27
CA ILE A 99 -0.54 14.46 4.03
C ILE A 99 -2.03 14.23 4.26
N TYR A 100 -2.86 15.15 3.78
CA TYR A 100 -4.30 15.01 3.81
C TYR A 100 -4.75 14.38 2.49
N LEU A 101 -5.02 13.08 2.51
CA LEU A 101 -5.50 12.33 1.35
C LEU A 101 -7.02 12.53 1.21
N PRO A 102 -7.53 12.98 0.06
CA PRO A 102 -8.94 13.28 -0.12
C PRO A 102 -9.73 12.00 -0.34
N ASN A 103 -11.03 12.01 0.01
CA ASN A 103 -11.88 10.82 -0.11
C ASN A 103 -12.15 10.42 -1.56
N SER A 104 -11.91 11.30 -2.53
CA SER A 104 -11.94 11.01 -3.97
C SER A 104 -10.78 10.13 -4.46
N LEU A 105 -9.71 9.98 -3.68
CA LEU A 105 -8.50 9.27 -4.11
C LEU A 105 -8.79 7.78 -4.36
N GLN A 106 -8.45 7.31 -5.55
CA GLN A 106 -8.69 5.94 -6.01
C GLN A 106 -7.40 5.12 -6.13
N VAL A 107 -6.26 5.75 -6.43
CA VAL A 107 -5.00 5.04 -6.68
C VAL A 107 -3.82 5.72 -5.98
N ILE A 108 -3.06 4.91 -5.24
CA ILE A 108 -1.74 5.27 -4.71
C ILE A 108 -0.69 4.48 -5.49
N GLY A 109 0.08 5.19 -6.29
CA GLY A 109 0.96 4.64 -7.32
C GLY A 109 2.25 4.02 -6.79
N GLN A 110 2.96 3.36 -7.71
CA GLN A 110 4.17 2.60 -7.41
C GLN A 110 5.22 3.47 -6.72
N ASN A 111 5.70 3.05 -5.55
CA ASN A 111 6.70 3.80 -4.77
C ASN A 111 6.32 5.26 -4.48
N SER A 112 5.03 5.62 -4.51
CA SER A 112 4.57 7.01 -4.40
C SER A 112 4.99 7.70 -3.10
N PHE A 113 5.07 6.99 -1.97
CA PHE A 113 5.57 7.48 -0.69
C PHE A 113 6.78 6.69 -0.20
N ASN A 114 7.55 6.11 -1.12
CA ASN A 114 8.76 5.37 -0.76
C ASN A 114 9.70 6.22 0.12
N MET A 115 10.24 5.66 1.21
CA MET A 115 11.18 6.34 2.12
C MET A 115 10.66 7.67 2.70
N CYS A 116 9.35 7.85 2.81
CA CYS A 116 8.73 8.92 3.59
C CYS A 116 8.73 8.57 5.08
N GLU A 117 9.91 8.40 5.67
CA GLU A 117 10.12 7.86 7.02
C GLU A 117 9.39 8.67 8.12
N ASN A 118 9.19 9.98 7.93
CA ASN A 118 8.47 10.82 8.90
C ASN A 118 6.96 10.89 8.70
N LEU A 119 6.42 10.27 7.64
CA LEU A 119 5.01 10.36 7.29
C LEU A 119 4.13 9.69 8.34
N ARG A 120 3.26 10.49 8.95
CA ARG A 120 2.19 10.01 9.84
C ARG A 120 0.89 9.96 9.05
N LEU A 121 0.33 8.76 8.95
CA LEU A 121 -0.95 8.48 8.32
C LEU A 121 -1.69 7.46 9.19
N ASP A 122 -2.89 7.82 9.64
CA ASP A 122 -3.72 7.01 10.54
C ASP A 122 -4.88 6.30 9.81
N SER A 123 -5.17 6.72 8.59
CA SER A 123 -6.29 6.20 7.80
C SER A 123 -6.03 6.34 6.29
N LEU A 124 -6.65 5.46 5.50
CA LEU A 124 -6.63 5.51 4.04
C LEU A 124 -7.98 6.02 3.51
N PRO A 125 -8.02 6.69 2.34
CA PRO A 125 -9.25 7.22 1.76
C PRO A 125 -10.31 6.16 1.49
N ARG A 126 -11.58 6.50 1.75
CA ARG A 126 -12.69 5.53 1.67
C ARG A 126 -12.94 4.95 0.27
N ASN A 127 -12.62 5.68 -0.80
CA ASN A 127 -12.84 5.24 -2.18
C ASN A 127 -11.60 4.61 -2.83
N LEU A 128 -10.52 4.42 -2.05
CA LEU A 128 -9.27 3.87 -2.54
C LEU A 128 -9.50 2.48 -3.14
N LYS A 129 -9.02 2.27 -4.36
CA LYS A 129 -9.15 1.00 -5.11
C LYS A 129 -7.85 0.24 -5.18
N ARG A 130 -6.72 0.94 -5.28
CA ARG A 130 -5.41 0.33 -5.56
C ARG A 130 -4.30 0.97 -4.73
N ILE A 131 -3.48 0.11 -4.12
CA ILE A 131 -2.22 0.45 -3.48
C ILE A 131 -1.14 -0.31 -4.24
N GLU A 132 -0.33 0.40 -5.02
CA GLU A 132 0.61 -0.21 -5.94
C GLU A 132 1.90 -0.69 -5.24
N TYR A 133 2.77 -1.36 -6.02
CA TYR A 133 4.04 -1.90 -5.55
C TYR A 133 4.87 -0.85 -4.79
N GLY A 134 5.29 -1.20 -3.56
CA GLY A 134 6.14 -0.35 -2.74
C GLY A 134 5.57 1.03 -2.39
N ALA A 135 4.25 1.24 -2.52
CA ALA A 135 3.60 2.53 -2.31
C ALA A 135 4.02 3.24 -1.02
N PHE A 136 4.12 2.51 0.09
CA PHE A 136 4.55 3.00 1.40
C PHE A 136 5.81 2.26 1.91
N TRP A 137 6.70 1.83 1.02
CA TRP A 137 7.95 1.20 1.45
C TRP A 137 8.73 2.18 2.35
N ASP A 138 9.13 1.71 3.55
CA ASP A 138 9.88 2.47 4.56
C ASP A 138 9.16 3.73 5.08
N CYS A 139 7.83 3.71 5.09
CA CYS A 139 7.00 4.66 5.83
C CYS A 139 6.86 4.23 7.29
N CYS A 140 7.95 4.27 8.07
CA CYS A 140 8.02 3.63 9.38
C CYS A 140 7.06 4.20 10.46
N ARG A 141 6.43 5.35 10.22
CA ARG A 141 5.53 6.06 11.15
C ARG A 141 4.04 6.00 10.81
N ILE A 142 3.63 5.25 9.79
CA ILE A 142 2.19 5.07 9.51
C ILE A 142 1.55 4.12 10.52
N THR A 143 0.33 4.43 10.94
CA THR A 143 -0.39 3.73 12.03
C THR A 143 -1.79 3.29 11.60
N ILE A 144 -2.01 3.07 10.31
CA ILE A 144 -3.31 2.64 9.79
C ILE A 144 -3.77 1.35 10.47
N SER A 145 -5.05 1.28 10.82
CA SER A 145 -5.65 0.11 11.47
C SER A 145 -6.47 -0.77 10.52
N LYS A 146 -6.79 -0.27 9.33
CA LYS A 146 -7.56 -0.98 8.31
C LYS A 146 -7.23 -0.47 6.90
N ILE A 147 -7.27 -1.39 5.95
CA ILE A 147 -7.31 -1.07 4.52
C ILE A 147 -8.80 -1.10 4.09
N PRO A 148 -9.33 -0.04 3.44
CA PRO A 148 -10.73 0.02 3.06
C PRO A 148 -11.19 -1.17 2.18
N ASN A 149 -12.40 -1.67 2.40
CA ASN A 149 -13.01 -2.76 1.60
C ASN A 149 -13.16 -2.44 0.11
N THR A 150 -13.02 -1.17 -0.27
CA THR A 150 -12.97 -0.71 -1.66
C THR A 150 -11.66 -1.06 -2.37
N VAL A 151 -10.60 -1.40 -1.63
CA VAL A 151 -9.28 -1.76 -2.16
C VAL A 151 -9.28 -3.19 -2.68
N THR A 152 -9.11 -3.35 -3.98
CA THR A 152 -9.07 -4.66 -4.66
C THR A 152 -7.67 -5.10 -5.04
N PHE A 153 -6.65 -4.24 -4.86
CA PHE A 153 -5.27 -4.55 -5.18
C PHE A 153 -4.29 -3.93 -4.17
N ILE A 154 -3.41 -4.77 -3.63
CA ILE A 154 -2.26 -4.38 -2.79
C ILE A 154 -1.02 -4.97 -3.43
N GLY A 155 -0.09 -4.11 -3.86
CA GLY A 155 1.14 -4.49 -4.53
C GLY A 155 2.16 -5.14 -3.59
N GLY A 156 3.10 -5.89 -4.18
CA GLY A 156 4.27 -6.38 -3.44
C GLY A 156 5.03 -5.22 -2.80
N LYS A 157 5.62 -5.46 -1.64
CA LYS A 157 6.33 -4.45 -0.82
C LYS A 157 5.52 -3.22 -0.40
N ALA A 158 4.20 -3.17 -0.61
CA ALA A 158 3.41 -1.96 -0.41
C ALA A 158 3.56 -1.34 0.99
N PHE A 159 3.73 -2.16 2.03
CA PHE A 159 3.92 -1.75 3.42
C PHE A 159 5.21 -2.31 4.04
N THR A 160 6.23 -2.62 3.24
CA THR A 160 7.52 -3.06 3.77
C THR A 160 8.11 -1.99 4.69
N LEU A 161 8.63 -2.38 5.86
CA LEU A 161 9.21 -1.49 6.88
C LEU A 161 8.24 -0.42 7.44
N CYS A 162 6.93 -0.67 7.38
CA CYS A 162 5.93 0.14 8.09
C CYS A 162 5.89 -0.24 9.58
N GLU A 163 6.95 0.12 10.32
CA GLU A 163 7.22 -0.41 11.66
C GLU A 163 6.17 -0.05 12.72
N SER A 164 5.43 1.05 12.53
CA SER A 164 4.43 1.54 13.50
C SER A 164 3.01 0.98 13.29
N ILE A 165 2.77 0.16 12.26
CA ILE A 165 1.48 -0.54 12.12
C ILE A 165 1.40 -1.59 13.22
N GLN A 166 0.35 -1.52 14.04
CA GLN A 166 0.17 -2.41 15.18
C GLN A 166 -0.90 -3.47 14.96
N GLU A 167 -2.08 -3.06 14.52
CA GLU A 167 -3.15 -3.96 14.11
C GLU A 167 -3.60 -3.58 12.72
N LEU A 168 -3.93 -4.56 11.89
CA LEU A 168 -4.37 -4.29 10.53
C LEU A 168 -5.51 -5.21 10.11
N ALA A 169 -6.63 -4.63 9.66
CA ALA A 169 -7.66 -5.37 8.93
C ALA A 169 -7.46 -5.24 7.43
N LEU A 170 -7.35 -6.38 6.75
CA LEU A 170 -7.32 -6.46 5.29
C LEU A 170 -8.75 -6.46 4.71
N PRO A 171 -8.94 -6.00 3.47
CA PRO A 171 -10.25 -5.94 2.85
C PRO A 171 -10.71 -7.33 2.40
N ASP A 172 -12.03 -7.55 2.41
CA ASP A 172 -12.64 -8.86 2.10
C ASP A 172 -12.35 -9.35 0.68
N SER A 173 -11.96 -8.47 -0.25
CA SER A 173 -11.61 -8.80 -1.64
C SER A 173 -10.18 -9.33 -1.83
N VAL A 174 -9.31 -9.28 -0.81
CA VAL A 174 -7.90 -9.68 -0.95
C VAL A 174 -7.76 -11.21 -0.98
N THR A 175 -7.34 -11.74 -2.13
CA THR A 175 -7.10 -13.18 -2.33
C THR A 175 -5.63 -13.58 -2.19
N GLU A 176 -4.71 -12.61 -2.18
CA GLU A 176 -3.26 -12.83 -2.18
C GLU A 176 -2.56 -11.72 -1.39
N ILE A 177 -1.66 -12.10 -0.47
CA ILE A 177 -0.69 -11.19 0.13
C ILE A 177 0.63 -11.36 -0.61
N LYS A 178 1.00 -10.33 -1.37
CA LYS A 178 2.13 -10.36 -2.31
C LYS A 178 3.51 -10.38 -1.63
N GLU A 179 4.54 -10.64 -2.42
CA GLU A 179 5.93 -10.70 -1.96
C GLU A 179 6.28 -9.48 -1.10
N ARG A 180 6.80 -9.74 0.11
CA ARG A 180 7.24 -8.75 1.10
C ARG A 180 6.20 -7.70 1.51
N THR A 181 4.90 -7.86 1.24
CA THR A 181 3.89 -6.80 1.47
C THR A 181 3.98 -6.17 2.86
N PHE A 182 4.17 -6.96 3.91
CA PHE A 182 4.30 -6.50 5.30
C PHE A 182 5.68 -6.83 5.91
N ALA A 183 6.69 -7.12 5.09
CA ALA A 183 8.03 -7.47 5.59
C ALA A 183 8.59 -6.34 6.46
N GLY A 184 9.06 -6.67 7.66
CA GLY A 184 9.62 -5.71 8.61
C GLY A 184 8.61 -4.78 9.27
N CYS A 185 7.30 -5.08 9.23
CA CYS A 185 6.32 -4.40 10.08
C CYS A 185 6.51 -4.83 11.55
N LYS A 186 7.57 -4.31 12.21
CA LYS A 186 8.01 -4.78 13.53
C LYS A 186 6.96 -4.62 14.62
N GLY A 187 6.12 -3.59 14.56
CA GLY A 187 5.03 -3.35 15.51
C GLY A 187 3.77 -4.18 15.28
N LEU A 188 3.65 -4.91 14.17
CA LEU A 188 2.42 -5.62 13.80
C LEU A 188 2.18 -6.78 14.75
N ARG A 189 1.27 -6.60 15.71
CA ARG A 189 0.87 -7.61 16.70
C ARG A 189 -0.28 -8.49 16.25
N LYS A 190 -1.17 -7.96 15.41
CA LYS A 190 -2.39 -8.64 14.97
C LYS A 190 -2.75 -8.25 13.54
N ILE A 191 -3.11 -9.22 12.72
CA ILE A 191 -3.67 -9.00 11.39
C ILE A 191 -4.96 -9.78 11.23
N LYS A 192 -6.03 -9.11 10.79
CA LYS A 192 -7.29 -9.76 10.41
C LYS A 192 -7.20 -10.08 8.91
N LEU A 193 -7.04 -11.37 8.62
CA LEU A 193 -7.06 -11.91 7.26
C LEU A 193 -8.51 -12.07 6.78
N PRO A 194 -8.80 -11.85 5.48
CA PRO A 194 -10.14 -12.05 4.93
C PRO A 194 -10.38 -13.54 4.61
N ASP A 195 -11.63 -13.97 4.66
CA ASP A 195 -12.00 -15.37 4.35
C ASP A 195 -11.73 -15.77 2.90
N SER A 196 -11.48 -14.81 2.01
CA SER A 196 -11.15 -15.02 0.60
C SER A 196 -9.66 -15.25 0.32
N LEU A 197 -8.79 -15.12 1.33
CA LEU A 197 -7.33 -15.20 1.16
C LEU A 197 -6.85 -16.62 0.86
N ARG A 198 -6.23 -16.79 -0.32
CA ARG A 198 -5.73 -18.09 -0.80
C ARG A 198 -4.23 -18.24 -0.68
N THR A 199 -3.49 -17.14 -0.74
CA THR A 199 -2.03 -17.19 -0.89
C THR A 199 -1.33 -16.14 -0.06
N ILE A 200 -0.30 -16.57 0.66
CA ILE A 200 0.70 -15.69 1.29
C ILE A 200 2.02 -15.93 0.56
N GLU A 201 2.54 -14.91 -0.11
CA GLU A 201 3.75 -15.03 -0.96
C GLU A 201 5.06 -14.94 -0.18
N LYS A 202 6.17 -15.14 -0.91
CA LYS A 202 7.53 -15.09 -0.40
C LYS A 202 7.78 -13.87 0.51
N TYR A 203 8.31 -14.10 1.70
CA TYR A 203 8.63 -13.06 2.70
C TYR A 203 7.48 -12.11 3.10
N ALA A 204 6.21 -12.44 2.82
CA ALA A 204 5.09 -11.52 3.01
C ALA A 204 5.06 -10.85 4.41
N PHE A 205 5.41 -11.59 5.46
CA PHE A 205 5.46 -11.17 6.85
C PHE A 205 6.86 -11.31 7.47
N ALA A 206 7.92 -11.44 6.65
CA ALA A 206 9.28 -11.63 7.15
C ALA A 206 9.63 -10.57 8.21
N ARG A 207 10.14 -10.99 9.37
CA ARG A 207 10.55 -10.12 10.49
C ARG A 207 9.43 -9.24 11.06
N CYS A 208 8.18 -9.69 11.06
CA CYS A 208 7.12 -9.10 11.89
C CYS A 208 7.34 -9.48 13.36
N LEU A 209 8.24 -8.76 14.04
CA LEU A 209 8.77 -9.16 15.34
C LEU A 209 7.74 -9.21 16.47
N SER A 210 6.62 -8.49 16.36
CA SER A 210 5.56 -8.47 17.37
C SER A 210 4.37 -9.38 17.07
N LEU A 211 4.35 -10.04 15.90
CA LEU A 211 3.21 -10.87 15.50
C LEU A 211 3.17 -12.11 16.38
N GLY A 212 2.16 -12.18 17.27
CA GLY A 212 2.08 -13.21 18.30
C GLY A 212 1.38 -14.48 17.83
N GLU A 213 0.25 -14.32 17.16
CA GLU A 213 -0.59 -15.43 16.70
C GLU A 213 -1.15 -15.09 15.33
N ILE A 214 -1.39 -16.12 14.52
CA ILE A 214 -2.09 -15.96 13.25
C ILE A 214 -3.00 -17.16 12.98
N SER A 215 -4.25 -16.87 12.64
CA SER A 215 -5.22 -17.88 12.21
C SER A 215 -5.47 -17.71 10.72
N LEU A 216 -5.16 -18.73 9.94
CA LEU A 216 -5.35 -18.71 8.49
C LEU A 216 -6.80 -19.11 8.14
N PRO A 217 -7.44 -18.43 7.18
CA PRO A 217 -8.82 -18.71 6.77
C PRO A 217 -8.92 -20.06 6.05
N ALA A 218 -10.10 -20.69 6.11
CA ALA A 218 -10.35 -22.01 5.49
C ALA A 218 -10.06 -22.09 3.98
N SER A 219 -10.07 -20.96 3.28
CA SER A 219 -9.77 -20.87 1.85
C SER A 219 -8.27 -20.87 1.50
N MET A 220 -7.39 -20.83 2.51
CA MET A 220 -5.95 -20.79 2.34
C MET A 220 -5.43 -22.01 1.57
N GLN A 221 -4.57 -21.79 0.59
CA GLN A 221 -4.02 -22.81 -0.30
C GLN A 221 -2.49 -22.90 -0.19
N ARG A 222 -1.80 -21.76 -0.07
CA ARG A 222 -0.33 -21.71 -0.10
C ARG A 222 0.26 -20.67 0.85
N ILE A 223 1.30 -21.09 1.56
CA ILE A 223 2.24 -20.23 2.29
C ILE A 223 3.60 -20.34 1.60
N GLY A 224 4.08 -19.24 1.06
CA GLY A 224 5.30 -19.16 0.25
C GLY A 224 6.58 -19.23 1.05
N VAL A 225 7.69 -19.37 0.33
CA VAL A 225 9.04 -19.48 0.89
C VAL A 225 9.33 -18.34 1.89
N GLN A 226 9.74 -18.70 3.11
CA GLN A 226 10.12 -17.73 4.14
C GLN A 226 9.05 -16.66 4.44
N ALA A 227 7.76 -16.96 4.23
CA ALA A 227 6.66 -16.02 4.41
C ALA A 227 6.67 -15.34 5.79
N PHE A 228 6.98 -16.07 6.85
CA PHE A 228 7.03 -15.61 8.24
C PHE A 228 8.44 -15.67 8.84
N ILE A 229 9.50 -15.74 8.03
CA ILE A 229 10.86 -15.89 8.56
C ILE A 229 11.20 -14.82 9.61
N GLY A 230 11.70 -15.26 10.77
CA GLY A 230 12.13 -14.37 11.85
C GLY A 230 10.98 -13.63 12.55
N CYS A 231 9.74 -14.12 12.48
CA CYS A 231 8.66 -13.65 13.37
C CYS A 231 8.89 -14.21 14.78
N THR A 232 9.81 -13.61 15.53
CA THR A 232 10.32 -14.17 16.78
C THR A 232 9.30 -14.22 17.93
N SER A 233 8.19 -13.50 17.84
CA SER A 233 7.10 -13.56 18.83
C SER A 233 5.96 -14.51 18.42
N LEU A 234 6.04 -15.11 17.23
CA LEU A 234 4.97 -15.95 16.69
C LEU A 234 4.94 -17.29 17.43
N ARG A 235 4.01 -17.42 18.37
CA ARG A 235 3.84 -18.60 19.23
C ARG A 235 2.79 -19.58 18.72
N LEU A 236 1.82 -19.12 17.93
CA LEU A 236 0.71 -19.94 17.46
C LEU A 236 0.35 -19.63 16.01
N VAL A 237 0.31 -20.68 15.19
CA VAL A 237 -0.22 -20.64 13.82
C VAL A 237 -1.34 -21.66 13.71
N THR A 238 -2.57 -21.19 13.45
CA THR A 238 -3.70 -22.06 13.16
C THR A 238 -3.86 -22.21 11.65
N LEU A 239 -3.72 -23.43 11.15
CA LEU A 239 -3.82 -23.78 9.73
C LEU A 239 -5.15 -24.47 9.44
N PRO A 240 -5.81 -24.19 8.30
CA PRO A 240 -6.83 -25.07 7.77
C PRO A 240 -6.19 -26.32 7.16
N PRO A 241 -6.95 -27.38 6.89
CA PRO A 241 -6.41 -28.60 6.31
C PRO A 241 -5.89 -28.37 4.89
N LYS A 242 -4.86 -29.12 4.50
CA LYS A 242 -4.29 -29.19 3.13
C LYS A 242 -3.60 -27.91 2.62
N VAL A 243 -3.21 -26.98 3.48
CA VAL A 243 -2.38 -25.83 3.06
C VAL A 243 -1.00 -26.30 2.63
N LYS A 244 -0.55 -25.90 1.43
CA LYS A 244 0.83 -26.12 1.00
C LYS A 244 1.75 -25.11 1.69
N ILE A 245 2.68 -25.61 2.51
CA ILE A 245 3.72 -24.80 3.17
C ILE A 245 5.02 -24.97 2.41
N GLU A 246 5.60 -23.88 1.91
CA GLU A 246 6.87 -23.89 1.20
C GLU A 246 8.08 -23.69 2.13
N ASN A 247 9.27 -23.90 1.57
CA ASN A 247 10.53 -23.97 2.31
C ASN A 247 10.70 -22.81 3.31
N ASN A 248 11.05 -23.17 4.55
CA ASN A 248 11.43 -22.23 5.59
C ASN A 248 10.37 -21.17 5.90
N ALA A 249 9.08 -21.44 5.61
CA ALA A 249 7.98 -20.49 5.82
C ALA A 249 7.97 -19.89 7.24
N PHE A 250 8.31 -20.67 8.26
CA PHE A 250 8.36 -20.26 9.67
C PHE A 250 9.77 -20.35 10.28
N ASP A 251 10.82 -20.30 9.44
CA ASP A 251 12.20 -20.37 9.92
C ASP A 251 12.52 -19.18 10.84
N LEU A 252 13.37 -19.39 11.85
CA LEU A 252 13.68 -18.40 12.90
C LEU A 252 12.47 -17.88 13.70
N CYS A 253 11.30 -18.52 13.62
CA CYS A 253 10.21 -18.34 14.59
C CYS A 253 10.52 -19.19 15.82
N LYS A 254 10.75 -18.54 16.96
CA LYS A 254 11.09 -19.23 18.22
C LYS A 254 9.82 -19.81 18.81
N ASP A 255 9.86 -21.08 19.21
CA ASP A 255 8.80 -21.74 19.98
C ASP A 255 7.40 -21.74 19.31
N VAL A 256 7.34 -21.64 17.98
CA VAL A 256 6.07 -21.63 17.24
C VAL A 256 5.37 -22.98 17.32
N VAL A 257 4.12 -22.98 17.77
CA VAL A 257 3.22 -24.13 17.72
C VAL A 257 2.33 -24.02 16.48
N ILE A 258 2.30 -25.06 15.66
CA ILE A 258 1.41 -25.17 14.50
C ILE A 258 0.25 -26.08 14.87
N GLN A 259 -0.97 -25.56 14.77
CA GLN A 259 -2.21 -26.29 15.01
C GLN A 259 -3.01 -26.40 13.72
N GLU A 260 -3.33 -27.63 13.31
CA GLU A 260 -4.21 -27.87 12.17
C GLU A 260 -5.65 -28.08 12.64
N ILE A 261 -6.59 -27.36 12.02
CA ILE A 261 -8.01 -27.57 12.26
C ILE A 261 -8.40 -28.88 11.57
N GLN A 262 -8.81 -29.86 12.38
CA GLN A 262 -9.47 -31.06 11.87
C GLN A 262 -10.90 -30.67 11.46
N ILE A 263 -11.25 -30.82 10.19
CA ILE A 263 -12.66 -30.81 9.80
C ILE A 263 -13.20 -32.14 10.30
N THR A 264 -13.84 -32.14 11.47
CA THR A 264 -14.70 -33.25 11.86
C THR A 264 -15.77 -33.35 10.78
N SER A 265 -15.73 -34.43 10.00
CA SER A 265 -16.82 -34.80 9.11
C SER A 265 -18.12 -34.68 9.90
N ASP A 266 -19.07 -33.94 9.34
CA ASP A 266 -20.39 -33.71 9.91
C ASP A 266 -20.97 -35.03 10.45
N PRO A 267 -21.28 -35.17 11.76
CA PRO A 267 -21.91 -36.37 12.29
C PRO A 267 -23.31 -36.62 11.71
N TYR A 268 -23.82 -35.72 10.87
CA TYR A 268 -25.12 -35.82 10.19
C TYR A 268 -25.04 -36.14 8.68
N SER A 269 -23.90 -36.62 8.17
CA SER A 269 -23.82 -37.24 6.84
C SER A 269 -24.50 -38.63 6.84
N SER A 270 -25.80 -38.67 7.07
CA SER A 270 -26.69 -39.75 6.69
C SER A 270 -27.61 -39.24 5.59
N TYR A 271 -27.45 -39.76 4.37
CA TYR A 271 -28.45 -40.36 3.47
C TYR A 271 -27.80 -40.65 2.11
#